data_AF-A0A349YK85-F1
#
_entry.id   AF-A0A349YK85-F1
#
_cell.length_a   1.000
_cell.length_b   1.000
_cell.length_c   1.000
_cell.angle_alpha   90.00
_cell.angle_beta   90.00
_cell.angle_gamma   90.00
#
_symmetry.space_group_name_H-M   'P 1'
#
loop_
_entity.id
_entity.type
_entity.pdbx_description
1 polymer ?
#
loop_
_entity_poly.entity_id
_entity_poly.type
_entity_poly.pdbx_seq_one_letter_code
_entity_poly.pdbx_strand_id
1 'polypeptide(L)'
;MKIIRNGIEIELTDEELRNAYYEQQFLFDREDCRYTLVEILTENQMNALIGDKVDEILDLAADKLRRNIDKYEMDFSYARDEAVRDTLNELNIEIEGDEET
;
A
#
# COMPACT_ATOMS: atom_id res chain seq x y z
N MET A 1 10.86 -17.62 15.75
CA MET A 1 10.79 -18.20 14.39
C MET A 1 12.21 -18.48 13.94
N LYS A 2 12.45 -19.57 13.19
CA LYS A 2 13.78 -19.92 12.69
C LYS A 2 13.83 -19.78 11.17
N ILE A 3 14.81 -19.06 10.66
CA ILE A 3 15.03 -18.91 9.22
C ILE A 3 16.41 -19.45 8.86
N ILE A 4 16.54 -20.05 7.68
CA ILE A 4 17.82 -20.48 7.14
C ILE A 4 18.28 -19.44 6.13
N ARG A 5 19.39 -18.74 6.43
CA ARG A 5 20.00 -17.78 5.52
C ARG A 5 21.42 -18.23 5.22
N ASN A 6 21.73 -18.46 3.95
CA ASN A 6 23.03 -18.98 3.50
C ASN A 6 23.47 -20.28 4.21
N GLY A 7 22.52 -21.16 4.55
CA GLY A 7 22.79 -22.42 5.24
C GLY A 7 23.02 -22.30 6.75
N ILE A 8 22.85 -21.11 7.33
CA ILE A 8 22.94 -20.86 8.77
C ILE A 8 21.52 -20.74 9.35
N GLU A 9 21.25 -21.49 10.41
CA GLU A 9 20.02 -21.38 11.19
C GLU A 9 20.10 -20.14 12.09
N ILE A 10 19.23 -19.17 11.84
CA ILE A 10 19.12 -17.94 12.62
C ILE A 10 17.80 -18.00 13.38
N GLU A 11 17.91 -17.93 14.71
CA GLU A 11 16.76 -17.73 15.58
C GLU A 11 16.49 -16.23 15.70
N LEU A 12 15.33 -15.80 15.22
CA LEU A 12 14.92 -14.40 15.34
C LEU A 12 14.58 -14.08 16.79
N THR A 13 15.08 -12.95 17.27
CA THR A 13 14.56 -12.33 18.50
C THR A 13 13.09 -11.93 18.34
N ASP A 14 12.39 -11.71 19.45
CA ASP A 14 10.98 -11.27 19.41
C ASP A 14 10.81 -9.95 18.65
N GLU A 15 11.80 -9.06 18.72
CA GLU A 15 11.81 -7.79 17.99
C GLU A 15 12.00 -8.00 16.49
N GLU A 16 12.98 -8.81 16.07
CA GLU A 16 13.19 -9.12 14.66
C GLU A 16 11.99 -9.86 14.05
N LEU A 17 11.38 -10.76 14.82
CA LEU A 17 10.16 -11.44 14.40
C LEU A 17 9.01 -10.45 14.20
N ARG A 18 8.80 -9.53 15.15
CA ARG A 18 7.78 -8.48 15.03
C ARG A 18 8.04 -7.58 13.82
N ASN A 19 9.29 -7.17 13.61
CA ASN A 19 9.66 -6.33 12.47
C ASN A 19 9.41 -7.07 11.13
N ALA A 20 9.74 -8.36 11.06
CA ALA A 20 9.45 -9.18 9.89
C ALA A 20 7.94 -9.29 9.62
N TYR A 21 7.11 -9.38 10.67
CA TYR A 21 5.66 -9.34 10.51
C TYR A 21 5.16 -8.00 9.98
N TYR A 22 5.68 -6.87 10.49
CA TYR A 22 5.30 -5.56 9.99
C TYR A 22 5.74 -5.34 8.54
N GLU A 23 6.94 -5.79 8.18
CA GLU A 23 7.41 -5.74 6.79
C GLU A 23 6.50 -6.55 5.87
N GLN A 24 6.14 -7.78 6.26
CA GLN A 24 5.20 -8.60 5.49
C GLN A 24 3.82 -7.95 5.38
N GLN A 25 3.31 -7.39 6.48
CA GLN A 25 2.02 -6.71 6.49
C GLN A 25 2.02 -5.54 5.51
N PHE A 26 3.04 -4.69 5.55
CA PHE A 26 3.20 -3.58 4.63
C PHE A 26 3.27 -4.04 3.17
N LEU A 27 3.99 -5.13 2.87
CA LEU A 27 4.04 -5.69 1.52
C LEU A 27 2.66 -6.17 1.03
N PHE A 28 1.85 -6.78 1.90
CA PHE A 28 0.48 -7.16 1.56
C PHE A 28 -0.40 -5.93 1.32
N ASP A 29 -0.28 -4.91 2.17
CA ASP A 29 -1.04 -3.66 2.01
C ASP A 29 -0.72 -2.95 0.71
N ARG A 30 0.56 -2.89 0.33
CA ARG A 30 0.98 -2.32 -0.95
C ARG A 30 0.33 -3.06 -2.11
N GLU A 31 0.28 -4.39 -2.04
CA GLU A 31 -0.31 -5.22 -3.09
C GLU A 31 -1.84 -5.02 -3.16
N ASP A 32 -2.53 -4.94 -2.02
CA ASP A 32 -3.97 -4.63 -1.96
C ASP A 32 -4.28 -3.23 -2.52
N CYS A 33 -3.46 -2.24 -2.17
CA CYS A 33 -3.53 -0.90 -2.74
C CYS A 33 -3.25 -0.90 -4.25
N ARG A 34 -2.34 -1.76 -4.73
CA ARG A 34 -2.04 -1.91 -6.16
C ARG A 34 -3.23 -2.44 -6.95
N TYR A 35 -3.94 -3.45 -6.45
CA TYR A 35 -5.16 -3.92 -7.10
C TYR A 35 -6.19 -2.79 -7.24
N THR A 36 -6.39 -2.04 -6.16
CA THR A 36 -7.33 -0.91 -6.13
C THR A 36 -6.91 0.23 -7.06
N LEU A 37 -5.61 0.55 -7.11
CA LEU A 37 -5.06 1.55 -8.00
C LEU A 37 -5.31 1.21 -9.48
N VAL A 38 -5.17 -0.07 -9.85
CA VAL A 38 -5.45 -0.58 -11.21
C VAL A 38 -6.95 -0.54 -11.54
N GLU A 39 -7.83 -0.65 -10.55
CA GLU A 39 -9.28 -0.48 -10.74
C GLU A 39 -9.68 0.99 -10.92
N ILE A 40 -8.95 1.92 -10.27
CA ILE A 40 -9.26 3.36 -10.30
C ILE A 40 -8.67 4.04 -11.54
N LEU A 41 -7.43 3.71 -11.90
CA LEU A 41 -6.74 4.36 -13.02
C LEU A 41 -6.91 3.54 -14.30
N THR A 42 -7.13 4.24 -15.42
CA THR A 42 -7.05 3.61 -16.73
C THR A 42 -5.63 3.15 -17.05
N GLU A 43 -5.49 2.22 -18.00
CA GLU A 43 -4.19 1.79 -18.50
C GLU A 43 -3.35 2.98 -19.01
N ASN A 44 -3.98 3.97 -19.65
CA ASN A 44 -3.29 5.18 -20.12
C ASN A 44 -2.77 6.04 -18.97
N GLN A 45 -3.58 6.27 -17.92
CA GLN A 45 -3.15 7.01 -16.73
C GLN A 45 -2.03 6.28 -16.00
N MET A 46 -2.14 4.96 -15.86
CA MET A 46 -1.10 4.13 -15.26
C MET A 46 0.22 4.21 -16.05
N ASN A 47 0.14 4.14 -17.39
CA ASN A 47 1.32 4.26 -18.27
C ASN A 47 1.90 5.69 -18.30
N ALA A 48 1.11 6.71 -17.98
CA ALA A 48 1.56 8.08 -17.89
C ALA A 48 2.32 8.38 -16.58
N LEU A 49 2.25 7.49 -15.59
CA LEU A 49 3.09 7.59 -14.39
C LEU A 49 4.55 7.33 -14.76
N ILE A 50 5.41 8.32 -14.52
CA ILE A 50 6.82 8.29 -14.92
C ILE A 50 7.69 7.90 -13.71
N GLY A 51 8.71 7.08 -13.97
CA GLY A 51 9.70 6.69 -12.95
C GLY A 51 9.07 5.87 -11.83
N ASP A 52 9.47 6.15 -10.59
CA ASP A 52 9.07 5.38 -9.41
C ASP A 52 7.72 5.84 -8.82
N LYS A 53 6.90 6.57 -9.61
CA LYS A 53 5.68 7.20 -9.10
C LYS A 53 4.63 6.21 -8.64
N VAL A 54 4.54 5.05 -9.30
CA VAL A 54 3.66 3.96 -8.84
C VAL A 54 4.10 3.48 -7.47
N ASP A 55 5.40 3.24 -7.26
CA ASP A 55 5.90 2.80 -5.96
C ASP A 55 5.66 3.84 -4.87
N GLU A 56 5.87 5.13 -5.17
CA GLU A 56 5.56 6.23 -4.26
C GLU A 56 4.08 6.25 -3.84
N ILE A 57 3.16 6.08 -4.80
CA ILE A 57 1.72 6.00 -4.52
C ILE A 57 1.42 4.81 -3.62
N LEU A 58 1.97 3.63 -3.92
CA LEU A 58 1.70 2.40 -3.18
C LEU A 58 2.24 2.46 -1.75
N ASP A 59 3.44 3.02 -1.55
CA ASP A 59 4.04 3.19 -0.23
C ASP A 59 3.17 4.10 0.65
N LEU A 60 2.79 5.27 0.11
CA LEU A 60 1.96 6.24 0.81
C LEU A 60 0.56 5.68 1.10
N ALA A 61 -0.05 4.98 0.14
CA ALA A 61 -1.37 4.39 0.31
C ALA A 61 -1.34 3.26 1.36
N ALA A 62 -0.32 2.42 1.39
CA ALA A 62 -0.18 1.36 2.40
C ALA A 62 -0.04 1.92 3.83
N ASP A 63 0.76 2.97 4.00
CA ASP A 63 0.88 3.66 5.30
C ASP A 63 -0.45 4.28 5.75
N LYS A 64 -1.19 4.90 4.82
CA LYS A 64 -2.51 5.46 5.10
C LYS A 64 -3.54 4.40 5.42
N LEU A 65 -3.56 3.28 4.70
CA LEU A 65 -4.45 2.15 4.95
C LEU A 65 -4.32 1.70 6.41
N ARG A 66 -3.08 1.50 6.88
CA ARG A 66 -2.84 1.10 8.28
C ARG A 66 -3.29 2.14 9.27
N ARG A 67 -2.99 3.41 9.01
CA ARG A 67 -3.50 4.50 9.84
C ARG A 67 -5.04 4.52 9.90
N ASN A 68 -5.70 4.29 8.79
CA ASN A 68 -7.16 4.30 8.68
C ASN A 68 -7.80 3.17 9.49
N ILE A 69 -7.22 1.96 9.42
CA ILE A 69 -7.67 0.81 10.20
C ILE A 69 -7.35 1.01 11.69
N ASP A 70 -6.09 1.30 12.03
CA ASP A 70 -5.62 1.22 13.41
C ASP A 70 -6.04 2.43 14.25
N LYS A 71 -6.13 3.62 13.64
CA LYS A 71 -6.46 4.85 14.36
C LYS A 71 -7.94 5.23 14.26
N TYR A 72 -8.55 5.00 13.10
CA TYR A 72 -9.92 5.43 12.82
C TYR A 72 -10.91 4.26 12.79
N GLU A 73 -10.46 3.03 13.04
CA GLU A 73 -11.29 1.82 13.11
C GLU A 73 -12.14 1.61 11.86
N MET A 74 -11.61 2.01 10.70
CA MET A 74 -12.30 1.88 9.43
C MET A 74 -12.30 0.42 8.96
N ASP A 75 -13.39 0.02 8.28
CA ASP A 75 -13.44 -1.26 7.58
C ASP A 75 -12.32 -1.33 6.53
N PHE A 76 -11.70 -2.49 6.38
CA PHE A 76 -10.53 -2.71 5.53
C PHE A 76 -10.75 -2.25 4.09
N SER A 77 -11.86 -2.66 3.47
CA SER A 77 -12.15 -2.30 2.07
C SER A 77 -12.33 -0.80 1.91
N TYR A 78 -13.07 -0.17 2.83
CA TYR A 78 -13.30 1.27 2.79
C TYR A 78 -12.00 2.05 3.06
N ALA A 79 -11.22 1.63 4.06
CA ALA A 79 -9.92 2.22 4.39
C ALA A 79 -8.93 2.17 3.23
N ARG A 80 -8.91 1.06 2.49
CA ARG A 80 -8.04 0.85 1.32
C ARG A 80 -8.42 1.76 0.16
N ASP A 81 -9.71 1.80 -0.17
CA ASP A 81 -10.21 2.64 -1.26
C ASP A 81 -9.99 4.13 -0.93
N GLU A 82 -10.24 4.54 0.31
CA GLU A 82 -9.96 5.90 0.80
C GLU A 82 -8.46 6.22 0.76
N ALA A 83 -7.59 5.32 1.23
CA ALA A 83 -6.15 5.53 1.24
C ALA A 83 -5.56 5.73 -0.17
N VAL A 84 -6.03 4.96 -1.16
CA VAL A 84 -5.59 5.12 -2.55
C VAL A 84 -6.09 6.45 -3.13
N ARG A 85 -7.38 6.76 -2.97
CA ARG A 85 -7.96 8.03 -3.47
C ARG A 85 -7.31 9.26 -2.85
N ASP A 86 -7.12 9.26 -1.53
CA ASP A 86 -6.47 10.35 -0.81
C ASP A 86 -5.02 10.55 -1.29
N THR A 87 -4.31 9.47 -1.58
CA THR A 87 -2.94 9.54 -2.10
C THR A 87 -2.90 10.11 -3.52
N LEU A 88 -3.81 9.68 -4.40
CA LEU A 88 -3.93 10.24 -5.74
C LEU A 88 -4.26 11.74 -5.69
N ASN A 89 -5.19 12.14 -4.82
CA ASN A 89 -5.57 13.53 -4.62
C ASN A 89 -4.40 14.38 -4.08
N GLU A 90 -3.66 13.90 -3.07
CA GLU A 90 -2.50 14.60 -2.54
C GLU A 90 -1.37 14.78 -3.57
N LEU A 91 -1.22 13.80 -4.47
CA LEU A 91 -0.24 13.85 -5.55
C LEU A 91 -0.75 14.58 -6.81
N ASN A 92 -1.98 15.11 -6.78
CA ASN A 92 -2.66 15.76 -7.90
C ASN A 92 -2.71 14.88 -9.16
N ILE A 93 -3.00 13.59 -9.00
CA ILE A 93 -3.19 12.65 -10.10
C ILE A 93 -4.69 12.63 -10.45
N GLU A 94 -5.02 13.09 -11.66
CA GLU A 94 -6.40 13.09 -12.15
C GLU A 94 -6.93 11.67 -12.33
N ILE A 95 -8.12 11.41 -11.78
CA ILE A 95 -8.88 10.16 -11.94
C ILE A 95 -9.98 10.42 -12.98
N GLU A 96 -10.18 9.53 -13.95
CA GLU A 96 -11.30 9.69 -14.89
C GLU A 96 -12.62 9.44 -14.15
N GLY A 97 -13.52 10.44 -14.13
CA GLY A 97 -14.85 10.33 -13.52
C GLY A 97 -15.14 11.27 -12.35
N ASP A 98 -14.18 12.07 -11.89
CA ASP A 98 -14.42 13.18 -10.93
C ASP A 98 -14.90 14.47 -11.64
N GLU A 99 -15.57 14.36 -12.80
CA GLU A 99 -16.48 15.41 -13.24
C GLU A 99 -17.68 15.41 -12.28
N GLU A 100 -17.75 16.42 -11.42
CA GLU A 100 -18.86 16.72 -10.52
C GLU A 100 -20.21 16.35 -11.16
N THR A 101 -20.94 15.42 -10.54
CA THR A 101 -22.39 15.24 -10.77
C THR A 101 -23.18 15.98 -9.70
#